data_AF-A0A7X7G8X5-F1
#
_entry.id   AF-A0A7X7G8X5-F1
#
_cell.length_a   1.000
_cell.length_b   1.000
_cell.length_c   1.000
_cell.angle_alpha   90.00
_cell.angle_beta   90.00
_cell.angle_gamma   90.00
#
_symmetry.space_group_name_H-M   'P 1'
#
loop_
_entity.id
_entity.type
_entity.pdbx_description
1 polymer ?
#
loop_
_entity_poly.entity_id
_entity_poly.type
_entity_poly.pdbx_seq_one_letter_code
_entity_poly.pdbx_strand_id
1 'polypeptide(L)'
;TTMRERAERLDELLAICELAWRGEPFSWSGQHYQVTDLVLRPTPVQRPRVPVWPVGGWPSPRSMARAARWDGVVLQRTGSEEPLTAADVADAVAWLRERRGDLVGYDVVVQDVLPADPAAARDLVAAHEEAGATWFVDSRWDPGVTPEALLELARQGPPR
;
A
#
# COMPACT_ATOMS: atom_id res chain seq x y z
N THR A 1 3.94 21.92 4.03
CA THR A 1 2.83 21.33 4.80
C THR A 1 3.39 20.36 5.81
N THR A 2 2.79 20.27 7.00
CA THR A 2 3.22 19.35 8.06
C THR A 2 2.88 17.89 7.71
N MET A 3 3.44 16.91 8.41
CA MET A 3 3.05 15.49 8.26
C MET A 3 1.56 15.28 8.51
N ARG A 4 1.00 15.97 9.51
CA ARG A 4 -0.42 15.93 9.85
C ARG A 4 -1.27 16.46 8.70
N GLU A 5 -0.96 17.64 8.19
CA GLU A 5 -1.71 18.24 7.08
C GLU A 5 -1.66 17.36 5.82
N ARG A 6 -0.51 16.73 5.52
CA ARG A 6 -0.41 15.78 4.40
C ARG A 6 -1.31 14.56 4.60
N ALA A 7 -1.38 14.04 5.82
CA ALA A 7 -2.23 12.92 6.16
C ALA A 7 -3.73 13.27 6.05
N GLU A 8 -4.14 14.44 6.56
CA GLU A 8 -5.52 14.93 6.43
C GLU A 8 -5.91 15.16 4.96
N ARG A 9 -5.01 15.75 4.16
CA ARG A 9 -5.20 15.91 2.72
C ARG A 9 -5.37 14.57 2.01
N LEU A 10 -4.56 13.56 2.35
CA LEU A 10 -4.69 12.23 1.77
C LEU A 10 -6.05 11.61 2.11
N ASP A 11 -6.46 11.67 3.37
CA ASP A 11 -7.74 11.13 3.83
C ASP A 11 -8.92 11.78 3.07
N GLU A 12 -8.88 13.10 2.92
CA GLU A 12 -9.90 13.86 2.19
C GLU A 12 -9.90 13.56 0.69
N LEU A 13 -8.71 13.51 0.07
CA LEU A 13 -8.57 13.22 -1.36
C LEU A 13 -9.07 11.82 -1.71
N LEU A 14 -8.78 10.81 -0.88
CA LEU A 14 -9.25 9.45 -1.14
C LEU A 14 -10.78 9.34 -1.03
N ALA A 15 -11.41 10.07 -0.11
CA ALA A 15 -12.88 10.15 -0.05
C ALA A 15 -13.47 10.80 -1.31
N ILE A 16 -12.84 11.86 -1.82
CA ILE A 16 -13.21 12.51 -3.08
C ILE A 16 -13.07 11.53 -4.26
N CYS A 17 -11.97 10.76 -4.32
CA CYS A 17 -11.76 9.75 -5.36
C CYS A 17 -12.87 8.69 -5.37
N GLU A 18 -13.28 8.20 -4.19
CA GLU A 18 -14.36 7.22 -4.09
C GLU A 18 -15.70 7.76 -4.62
N LEU A 19 -16.00 9.04 -4.41
CA LEU A 19 -17.16 9.69 -5.02
C LEU A 19 -16.99 9.84 -6.53
N ALA A 20 -15.84 10.35 -6.97
CA ALA A 20 -15.54 10.60 -8.38
C ALA A 20 -15.65 9.33 -9.23
N TRP A 21 -15.23 8.17 -8.71
CA TRP A 21 -15.28 6.89 -9.41
C TRP A 21 -16.69 6.35 -9.67
N ARG A 22 -17.73 6.95 -9.06
CA ARG A 22 -19.14 6.63 -9.35
C ARG A 22 -19.58 7.19 -10.72
N GLY A 23 -18.92 8.24 -11.22
CA GLY A 23 -19.26 8.90 -12.50
C GLY A 23 -20.55 9.72 -12.48
N GLU A 24 -21.07 9.98 -11.27
CA GLU A 24 -22.21 10.84 -10.98
C GLU A 24 -21.72 12.22 -10.51
N PRO A 25 -22.49 13.31 -10.74
CA PRO A 25 -22.15 14.63 -10.23
C PRO A 25 -22.07 14.62 -8.70
N PHE A 26 -21.02 15.24 -8.16
CA PHE A 26 -20.91 15.46 -6.72
C PHE A 26 -20.25 16.80 -6.41
N SER A 27 -20.57 17.31 -5.23
CA SER A 27 -19.88 18.44 -4.62
C SER A 27 -19.25 17.98 -3.31
N TRP A 28 -18.11 18.58 -2.95
CA TRP A 28 -17.40 18.31 -1.71
C TRP A 28 -16.95 19.63 -1.11
N SER A 29 -17.13 19.78 0.19
CA SER A 29 -16.70 20.97 0.94
C SER A 29 -16.03 20.52 2.23
N GLY A 30 -14.79 20.06 2.13
CA GLY A 30 -14.00 19.65 3.28
C GLY A 30 -13.04 20.74 3.74
N GLN A 31 -12.04 20.35 4.52
CA GLN A 31 -11.09 21.27 5.13
C GLN A 31 -10.02 21.70 4.12
N HIS A 32 -9.56 20.76 3.30
CA HIS A 32 -8.43 20.95 2.41
C HIS A 32 -8.82 21.10 0.94
N TYR A 33 -10.01 20.61 0.56
CA TYR A 33 -10.50 20.64 -0.81
C TYR A 33 -11.97 21.08 -0.89
N GLN A 34 -12.28 21.81 -1.95
CA GLN A 34 -13.63 22.17 -2.33
C GLN A 34 -13.81 21.88 -3.82
N VAL A 35 -14.83 21.12 -4.15
CA VAL A 35 -15.24 20.86 -5.54
C VAL A 35 -16.75 21.05 -5.65
N THR A 36 -17.18 21.60 -6.77
CA THR A 36 -18.60 21.89 -7.04
C THR A 36 -18.98 21.23 -8.36
N ASP A 37 -20.04 20.43 -8.33
CA ASP A 37 -20.63 19.73 -9.48
C ASP A 37 -19.60 18.99 -10.35
N LEU A 38 -18.62 18.35 -9.71
CA LEU A 38 -17.59 17.57 -10.39
C LEU A 38 -18.18 16.27 -10.91
N VAL A 39 -17.85 15.95 -12.17
CA VAL A 39 -18.11 14.65 -12.80
C VAL A 39 -16.80 14.14 -13.39
N LEU A 40 -16.36 12.95 -12.97
CA LEU A 40 -15.17 12.30 -13.53
C LEU A 40 -15.58 11.12 -14.42
N ARG A 41 -15.16 11.15 -15.68
CA ARG A 41 -15.42 10.09 -16.67
C ARG A 41 -14.18 9.82 -17.53
N PRO A 42 -14.00 8.57 -18.03
CA PRO A 42 -14.84 7.39 -17.79
C PRO A 42 -14.75 6.88 -16.34
N THR A 43 -15.73 6.07 -15.91
CA THR A 43 -15.62 5.39 -14.61
C THR A 43 -14.61 4.25 -14.68
N PRO A 44 -13.99 3.85 -13.56
CA PRO A 44 -13.08 2.71 -13.54
C PRO A 44 -13.72 1.43 -14.07
N VAL A 45 -12.92 0.59 -14.70
CA VAL A 45 -13.33 -0.76 -15.14
C VAL A 45 -13.56 -1.66 -13.91
N GLN A 46 -12.71 -1.53 -12.89
CA GLN A 46 -12.82 -2.26 -11.63
C GLN A 46 -14.09 -1.86 -10.86
N ARG A 47 -14.68 -2.83 -10.15
CA ARG A 47 -15.88 -2.66 -9.32
C ARG A 47 -15.61 -3.15 -7.88
N PRO A 48 -16.17 -2.47 -6.85
CA PRO A 48 -17.00 -1.26 -6.94
C PRO A 48 -16.20 0.02 -7.25
N ARG A 49 -14.88 -0.01 -7.08
CA ARG A 49 -13.95 1.12 -7.30
C ARG A 49 -12.56 0.62 -7.72
N VAL A 50 -11.63 1.53 -7.99
CA VAL A 50 -10.20 1.19 -8.10
C VAL A 50 -9.71 0.70 -6.73
N PRO A 51 -9.04 -0.47 -6.63
CA PRO A 51 -8.41 -0.89 -5.38
C PRO A 51 -7.36 0.11 -4.91
N VAL A 52 -7.38 0.47 -3.63
CA VAL A 52 -6.44 1.43 -3.04
C VAL A 52 -5.64 0.77 -1.94
N TRP A 53 -4.31 0.90 -2.01
CA TRP A 53 -3.37 0.42 -1.01
C TRP A 53 -2.53 1.58 -0.44
N PRO A 54 -3.04 2.31 0.57
CA PRO A 54 -2.27 3.38 1.19
C PRO A 54 -1.05 2.82 1.93
N VAL A 55 -0.03 3.66 2.09
CA VAL A 55 1.08 3.33 2.99
C VAL A 55 0.57 3.26 4.43
N GLY A 56 0.80 2.12 5.06
CA GLY A 56 0.62 1.88 6.49
C GLY A 56 1.96 1.97 7.20
N GLY A 57 2.21 3.11 7.84
CA GLY A 57 3.43 3.28 8.64
C GLY A 57 3.32 2.47 9.93
N TRP A 58 3.99 1.33 10.03
CA TRP A 58 4.05 0.51 11.23
C TRP A 58 5.08 1.06 12.22
N PRO A 59 4.81 1.12 13.55
CA PRO A 59 3.57 0.75 14.25
C PRO A 59 2.64 1.95 14.52
N SER A 60 2.61 2.98 13.66
CA SER A 60 1.79 4.18 13.88
C SER A 60 0.27 3.87 13.79
N PRO A 61 -0.50 3.95 14.89
CA PRO A 61 -1.91 3.56 14.86
C PRO A 61 -2.75 4.44 13.93
N ARG A 62 -2.41 5.72 13.80
CA ARG A 62 -3.10 6.64 12.88
C ARG A 62 -2.84 6.31 11.41
N SER A 63 -1.61 5.92 11.08
CA SER A 63 -1.24 5.55 9.71
C SER A 63 -1.88 4.22 9.31
N MET A 64 -1.76 3.22 10.19
CA MET A 64 -2.36 1.90 10.01
C MET A 64 -3.89 1.96 9.94
N ALA A 65 -4.54 2.77 10.79
CA ALA A 65 -5.99 2.92 10.77
C ALA A 65 -6.54 3.58 9.49
N ARG A 66 -5.72 4.35 8.77
CA ARG A 66 -6.07 4.86 7.43
C ARG A 66 -6.08 3.70 6.45
N ALA A 67 -4.97 2.98 6.33
CA ALA A 67 -4.83 1.89 5.38
C ALA A 67 -5.91 0.81 5.58
N ALA A 68 -6.22 0.48 6.84
CA ALA A 68 -7.23 -0.53 7.20
C ALA A 68 -8.66 -0.25 6.66
N ARG A 69 -8.96 0.97 6.22
CA ARG A 69 -10.25 1.34 5.63
C ARG A 69 -10.37 1.01 4.14
N TRP A 70 -9.25 0.69 3.50
CA TRP A 70 -9.16 0.48 2.05
C TRP A 70 -9.00 -1.00 1.72
N ASP A 71 -8.53 -1.29 0.50
CA ASP A 71 -8.48 -2.62 -0.08
C ASP A 71 -7.13 -3.33 0.18
N GLY A 72 -6.19 -2.63 0.81
CA GLY A 72 -4.90 -3.17 1.19
C GLY A 72 -3.98 -2.14 1.84
N VAL A 73 -2.78 -2.56 2.18
CA VAL A 73 -1.74 -1.74 2.81
C VAL A 73 -0.39 -1.99 2.16
N VAL A 74 0.35 -0.91 1.97
CA VAL A 74 1.80 -0.98 1.73
C VAL A 74 2.50 -0.73 3.06
N LEU A 75 3.00 -1.78 3.70
CA LEU A 75 3.64 -1.65 5.00
C LEU A 75 5.01 -0.99 4.87
N GLN A 76 5.26 0.00 5.73
CA GLN A 76 6.56 0.67 5.84
C GLN A 76 6.90 0.92 7.30
N ARG A 77 8.19 0.87 7.65
CA ARG A 77 8.64 1.24 8.98
C ARG A 77 8.53 2.75 9.18
N THR A 78 7.97 3.16 10.31
CA THR A 78 7.85 4.58 10.64
C THR A 78 9.19 5.11 11.11
N GLY A 79 9.69 6.16 10.45
CA GLY A 79 10.91 6.88 10.86
C GLY A 79 12.22 6.19 10.50
N SER A 80 12.19 5.13 9.69
CA SER A 80 13.36 4.44 9.17
C SER A 80 13.09 3.98 7.72
N GLU A 81 14.14 3.89 6.91
CA GLU A 81 14.10 3.30 5.57
C GLU A 81 14.36 1.79 5.60
N GLU A 82 14.68 1.23 6.77
CA GLU A 82 14.89 -0.20 6.91
C GLU A 82 13.60 -0.98 6.60
N PRO A 83 13.71 -2.10 5.87
CA PRO A 83 12.61 -3.02 5.65
C PRO A 83 12.02 -3.54 6.96
N LEU A 84 10.74 -3.90 6.91
CA LEU A 84 10.09 -4.62 8.00
C LEU A 84 10.57 -6.07 8.02
N THR A 85 10.78 -6.60 9.22
CA THR A 85 11.05 -8.04 9.37
C THR A 85 9.74 -8.83 9.25
N ALA A 86 9.84 -10.14 9.01
CA ALA A 86 8.66 -11.03 9.07
C ALA A 86 7.92 -10.94 10.42
N ALA A 87 8.63 -10.73 11.53
CA ALA A 87 8.00 -10.53 12.83
C ALA A 87 7.20 -9.20 12.90
N ASP A 88 7.77 -8.11 12.40
CA ASP A 88 7.05 -6.82 12.33
C ASP A 88 5.78 -6.94 11.45
N VAL A 89 5.87 -7.70 10.36
CA VAL A 89 4.75 -7.94 9.45
C VAL A 89 3.68 -8.78 10.13
N ALA A 90 4.06 -9.83 10.86
CA ALA A 90 3.11 -10.65 11.62
C ALA A 90 2.36 -9.80 12.67
N ASP A 91 3.05 -8.90 13.37
CA ASP A 91 2.43 -7.99 14.33
C ASP A 91 1.49 -6.98 13.64
N ALA A 92 1.90 -6.41 12.50
CA ALA A 92 1.06 -5.52 11.72
C ALA A 92 -0.20 -6.21 11.19
N VAL A 93 -0.07 -7.45 10.72
CA VAL A 93 -1.17 -8.30 10.25
C VAL A 93 -2.11 -8.64 11.40
N ALA A 94 -1.59 -8.97 12.58
CA ALA A 94 -2.40 -9.21 13.78
C ALA A 94 -3.21 -7.95 14.16
N TRP A 95 -2.57 -6.77 14.15
CA TRP A 95 -3.24 -5.50 14.40
C TRP A 95 -4.35 -5.22 13.37
N LEU A 96 -4.09 -5.48 12.08
CA LEU A 96 -5.08 -5.30 11.03
C LEU A 96 -6.27 -6.25 11.18
N ARG A 97 -6.03 -7.52 11.56
CA ARG A 97 -7.10 -8.49 11.87
C ARG A 97 -7.95 -8.04 13.04
N GLU A 98 -7.34 -7.56 14.12
CA GLU A 98 -8.09 -7.01 15.26
C GLU A 98 -8.94 -5.80 14.83
N ARG A 99 -8.39 -4.93 13.98
CA ARG A 99 -9.06 -3.70 13.56
C ARG A 99 -10.19 -3.91 12.55
N ARG A 100 -10.05 -4.88 11.64
CA ARG A 100 -10.98 -5.17 10.54
C ARG A 100 -11.90 -6.37 10.81
N GLY A 101 -11.56 -7.23 11.76
CA GLY A 101 -12.22 -8.51 12.01
C GLY A 101 -11.58 -9.67 11.21
N ASP A 102 -11.47 -9.51 9.90
CA ASP A 102 -10.75 -10.43 9.01
C ASP A 102 -9.85 -9.66 8.02
N LEU A 103 -9.18 -10.37 7.12
CA LEU A 103 -8.42 -9.80 5.99
C LEU A 103 -8.88 -10.38 4.64
N VAL A 104 -10.12 -10.85 4.54
CA VAL A 104 -10.64 -11.39 3.29
C VAL A 104 -10.71 -10.26 2.26
N GLY A 105 -10.09 -10.47 1.10
CA GLY A 105 -10.01 -9.48 0.03
C GLY A 105 -9.18 -8.24 0.38
N TYR A 106 -8.28 -8.33 1.36
CA TYR A 106 -7.39 -7.24 1.75
C TYR A 106 -5.93 -7.62 1.49
N ASP A 107 -5.23 -6.79 0.73
CA ASP A 107 -3.82 -7.03 0.38
C ASP A 107 -2.84 -6.47 1.41
N VAL A 108 -1.79 -7.24 1.71
CA VAL A 108 -0.69 -6.83 2.58
C VAL A 108 0.58 -6.86 1.76
N VAL A 109 1.04 -5.68 1.37
CA VAL A 109 2.23 -5.50 0.53
C VAL A 109 3.43 -5.19 1.41
N VAL A 110 4.48 -5.99 1.26
CA VAL A 110 5.79 -5.76 1.85
C VAL A 110 6.80 -5.41 0.77
N GLN A 111 7.86 -4.72 1.14
CA GLN A 111 8.90 -4.28 0.21
C GLN A 111 10.26 -4.46 0.87
N ASP A 112 11.19 -5.04 0.11
CA ASP A 112 12.60 -5.21 0.47
C ASP A 112 13.40 -5.47 -0.82
N VAL A 113 14.72 -5.57 -0.74
CA VAL A 113 15.58 -5.97 -1.86
C VAL A 113 15.82 -7.47 -1.79
N LEU A 114 15.48 -8.18 -2.86
CA LEU A 114 15.74 -9.62 -2.93
C LEU A 114 17.26 -9.88 -2.95
N PRO A 115 17.77 -10.77 -2.08
CA PRO A 115 19.14 -11.27 -2.15
C PRO A 115 19.47 -11.85 -3.53
N ALA A 116 20.73 -11.73 -3.96
CA ALA A 116 21.17 -12.33 -5.22
C ALA A 116 21.19 -13.86 -5.18
N ASP A 117 21.33 -14.45 -3.99
CA ASP A 117 21.23 -15.91 -3.81
C ASP A 117 19.76 -16.37 -3.91
N PRO A 118 19.42 -17.26 -4.85
CA PRO A 118 18.04 -17.67 -5.07
C PRO A 118 17.40 -18.41 -3.89
N ALA A 119 18.19 -19.11 -3.06
CA ALA A 119 17.68 -19.79 -1.88
C ALA A 119 17.31 -18.78 -0.79
N ALA A 120 18.21 -17.84 -0.48
CA ALA A 120 17.93 -16.74 0.44
C ALA A 120 16.75 -15.87 -0.01
N ALA A 121 16.60 -15.61 -1.32
CA ALA A 121 15.47 -14.86 -1.85
C ALA A 121 14.14 -15.58 -1.65
N ARG A 122 14.10 -16.91 -1.87
CA ARG A 122 12.92 -17.73 -1.56
C ARG A 122 12.58 -17.69 -0.07
N ASP A 123 13.58 -17.91 0.77
CA ASP A 123 13.38 -17.99 2.23
C ASP A 123 12.86 -16.65 2.77
N LEU A 124 13.37 -15.52 2.24
CA LEU A 124 12.88 -14.19 2.58
C LEU A 124 11.41 -13.99 2.20
N VAL A 125 11.02 -14.34 0.97
CA VAL A 125 9.64 -14.21 0.51
C VAL A 125 8.70 -15.13 1.30
N ALA A 126 9.11 -16.39 1.52
CA ALA A 126 8.33 -17.37 2.28
C ALA A 126 8.10 -16.91 3.72
N ALA A 127 9.12 -16.37 4.39
CA ALA A 127 8.97 -15.84 5.75
C ALA A 127 7.95 -14.69 5.83
N HIS A 128 7.89 -13.82 4.81
CA HIS A 128 6.90 -12.75 4.74
C HIS A 128 5.50 -13.26 4.41
N GLU A 129 5.39 -14.24 3.51
CA GLU A 129 4.13 -14.92 3.19
C GLU A 129 3.54 -15.60 4.44
N GLU A 130 4.36 -16.34 5.20
CA GLU A 130 3.98 -16.97 6.47
C GLU A 130 3.52 -15.93 7.51
N ALA A 131 4.15 -14.74 7.53
CA ALA A 131 3.74 -13.61 8.35
C ALA A 131 2.41 -12.97 7.90
N GLY A 132 1.91 -13.32 6.71
CA GLY A 132 0.63 -12.87 6.18
C GLY A 132 0.71 -11.79 5.10
N ALA A 133 1.89 -11.55 4.50
CA ALA A 133 2.00 -10.74 3.30
C ALA A 133 1.33 -11.44 2.11
N THR A 134 0.64 -10.68 1.25
CA THR A 134 0.05 -11.17 0.01
C THR A 134 0.82 -10.74 -1.23
N TRP A 135 1.67 -9.71 -1.11
CA TRP A 135 2.56 -9.22 -2.16
C TRP A 135 3.94 -8.90 -1.61
N PHE A 136 4.96 -9.20 -2.40
CA PHE A 136 6.33 -8.77 -2.18
C PHE A 136 6.79 -7.90 -3.36
N VAL A 137 7.31 -6.70 -3.08
CA VAL A 137 7.91 -5.82 -4.10
C VAL A 137 9.42 -5.82 -3.90
N ASP A 138 10.17 -6.30 -4.90
CA ASP A 138 11.64 -6.12 -4.95
C ASP A 138 11.96 -4.65 -5.22
N SER A 139 12.12 -3.88 -4.15
CA SER A 139 12.09 -2.42 -4.18
C SER A 139 13.50 -1.84 -4.18
N ARG A 140 14.15 -1.87 -5.35
CA ARG A 140 15.52 -1.39 -5.55
C ARG A 140 15.54 0.12 -5.82
N TRP A 141 15.48 0.91 -4.76
CA TRP A 141 15.43 2.37 -4.82
C TRP A 141 16.78 3.07 -5.03
N ASP A 142 17.88 2.31 -5.20
CA ASP A 142 19.20 2.87 -5.46
C ASP A 142 19.22 3.65 -6.79
N PRO A 143 19.57 4.95 -6.81
CA PRO A 143 19.65 5.77 -8.02
C PRO A 143 20.62 5.24 -9.09
N GLY A 144 21.55 4.36 -8.72
CA GLY A 144 22.48 3.71 -9.64
C GLY A 144 21.87 2.56 -10.44
N VAL A 145 20.68 2.09 -10.10
CA VAL A 145 19.99 1.00 -10.81
C VAL A 145 19.32 1.54 -12.07
N THR A 146 19.61 0.93 -13.22
CA THR A 146 19.04 1.36 -14.52
C THR A 146 17.69 0.70 -14.81
N PRO A 147 16.82 1.33 -15.62
CA PRO A 147 15.59 0.70 -16.09
C PRO A 147 15.81 -0.64 -16.79
N GLU A 148 16.90 -0.79 -17.54
CA GLU A 148 17.25 -2.04 -18.22
C GLU A 148 17.54 -3.16 -17.23
N ALA A 149 18.29 -2.86 -16.16
CA ALA A 149 18.58 -3.83 -15.11
C ALA A 149 17.31 -4.27 -14.37
N LEU A 150 16.38 -3.35 -14.08
CA LEU A 150 15.08 -3.68 -13.49
C LEU A 150 14.24 -4.56 -14.41
N LEU A 151 14.25 -4.28 -15.72
CA LEU A 151 13.52 -5.08 -16.70
C LEU A 151 14.11 -6.49 -16.85
N GLU A 152 15.43 -6.63 -16.79
CA GLU A 152 16.09 -7.94 -16.77
C GLU A 152 15.71 -8.74 -15.53
N LEU A 153 15.70 -8.12 -14.35
CA LEU A 153 15.23 -8.75 -13.11
C LEU A 153 13.77 -9.17 -13.22
N ALA A 154 12.88 -8.29 -13.68
CA ALA A 154 11.45 -8.61 -13.85
C ALA A 154 11.22 -9.81 -14.78
N ARG A 155 12.05 -9.96 -15.83
CA ARG A 155 11.99 -11.10 -16.76
C ARG A 155 12.44 -12.42 -16.16
N GLN A 156 13.24 -12.42 -15.10
CA GLN A 156 13.62 -13.64 -14.39
C GLN A 156 12.44 -14.26 -13.65
N GLY A 157 11.43 -13.44 -13.33
CA GLY A 157 10.24 -13.85 -12.59
C GLY A 157 10.52 -13.96 -11.08
N PRO A 158 9.54 -14.45 -10.30
CA PRO A 158 9.70 -14.62 -8.87
C PRO A 158 10.76 -15.69 -8.53
N PRO A 159 11.40 -15.62 -7.36
CA PRO A 159 12.28 -16.68 -6.86
C PRO A 159 11.59 -18.05 -6.95
N ARG A 160 12.26 -19.04 -7.56
CA ARG A 160 11.75 -20.42 -7.76
C ARG A 160 12.27 -21.38 -6.74
#